data_AF-A0A1C4ZBZ8-F1
#
_entry.id   AF-A0A1C4ZBZ8-F1
#
_cell.length_a   1.000
_cell.length_b   1.000
_cell.length_c   1.000
_cell.angle_alpha   90.00
_cell.angle_beta   90.00
_cell.angle_gamma   90.00
#
_symmetry.space_group_name_H-M   'P 1'
#
loop_
_entity.id
_entity.type
_entity.pdbx_description
1 polymer ?
#
loop_
_entity_poly.entity_id
_entity_poly.type
_entity_poly.pdbx_seq_one_letter_code
_entity_poly.pdbx_strand_id
1 'polypeptide(L)'
;MTRHWPNGGGVLPGEPIDVDARRNGMRSPALVLTTITVSLGLLTGCSASDPGSPAAPPATTTATAATPATTATPTAAAGDGTPGGTADAGTTRGPGVTESAATVDRVTLTRSGGFAGNRDTVTVEPDGRWTTTDRAGTTRTGRLTPAQLDQLRTLTGPATRSRGGPPDGRCADTYAYQLTVGTRSVEWSDCPSGPQPPAAAPQLAALLLKTTTTG
;
A
#
# COMPACT_ATOMS: atom_id res chain seq x y z
N MET A 1 -2.43 54.51 -9.07
CA MET A 1 -1.13 53.97 -9.53
C MET A 1 -1.41 52.89 -10.56
N THR A 2 -1.52 53.29 -11.81
CA THR A 2 -2.04 52.46 -12.92
C THR A 2 -0.87 52.24 -13.88
N ARG A 3 -0.36 51.01 -13.96
CA ARG A 3 0.76 50.68 -14.87
C ARG A 3 0.19 50.29 -16.23
N HIS A 4 0.40 51.18 -17.18
CA HIS A 4 0.16 51.04 -18.60
C HIS A 4 1.18 50.03 -19.18
N TRP A 5 0.73 48.99 -19.86
CA TRP A 5 1.55 48.15 -20.73
C TRP A 5 1.20 48.46 -22.20
N PRO A 6 2.17 48.74 -23.08
CA PRO A 6 1.91 48.82 -24.51
C PRO A 6 2.13 47.46 -25.20
N ASN A 7 1.14 47.13 -26.03
CA ASN A 7 1.17 46.12 -27.08
C ASN A 7 2.40 46.30 -27.99
N GLY A 8 3.11 45.21 -28.26
CA GLY A 8 4.12 45.10 -29.31
C GLY A 8 3.98 43.76 -30.02
N GLY A 9 2.98 43.68 -30.89
CA GLY A 9 2.83 42.59 -31.85
C GLY A 9 3.82 42.76 -33.00
N GLY A 10 4.65 41.75 -33.23
CA GLY A 10 5.51 41.63 -34.40
C GLY A 10 5.48 40.19 -34.88
N VAL A 11 4.64 39.92 -35.89
CA VAL A 11 4.63 38.67 -36.65
C VAL A 11 5.56 38.89 -37.84
N LEU A 12 6.59 38.05 -37.99
CA LEU A 12 7.22 37.79 -39.27
C LEU A 12 7.46 36.28 -39.46
N PRO A 13 7.47 35.80 -40.72
CA PRO A 13 7.16 34.41 -41.06
C PRO A 13 8.41 33.57 -41.40
N GLY A 14 8.27 32.26 -41.19
CA GLY A 14 8.76 31.18 -42.04
C GLY A 14 10.27 30.98 -42.21
N GLU A 15 10.78 29.85 -41.70
CA GLU A 15 11.66 28.92 -42.44
C GLU A 15 11.71 27.54 -41.71
N PRO A 16 12.11 26.45 -42.40
CA PRO A 16 11.58 25.11 -42.19
C PRO A 16 12.49 24.18 -41.35
N ILE A 17 11.84 23.14 -40.81
CA ILE A 17 12.34 21.84 -40.31
C ILE A 17 13.87 21.62 -40.31
N ASP A 18 14.44 21.51 -39.10
CA ASP A 18 15.60 20.67 -38.84
C ASP A 18 15.22 19.61 -37.79
N VAL A 19 15.09 18.38 -38.27
CA VAL A 19 15.01 17.17 -37.46
C VAL A 19 16.42 16.91 -36.97
N ASP A 20 16.74 17.41 -35.78
CA ASP A 20 17.97 17.04 -35.10
C ASP A 20 17.67 16.40 -33.75
N ALA A 21 17.87 15.08 -33.76
CA ALA A 21 17.78 14.20 -32.62
C ALA A 21 18.87 14.53 -31.59
N ARG A 22 18.63 15.55 -30.75
CA ARG A 22 19.44 15.76 -29.54
C ARG A 22 18.89 14.98 -28.36
N ARG A 23 19.38 13.74 -28.31
CA ARG A 23 19.70 12.93 -27.13
C ARG A 23 19.96 13.81 -25.89
N ASN A 24 18.89 14.14 -25.16
CA ASN A 24 19.01 15.02 -24.00
C ASN A 24 19.40 14.19 -22.77
N GLY A 25 20.70 14.18 -22.51
CA GLY A 25 21.24 14.34 -21.16
C GLY A 25 20.94 13.24 -20.15
N MET A 26 21.64 12.11 -20.27
CA MET A 26 22.15 11.41 -19.09
C MET A 26 23.06 12.38 -18.33
N ARG A 27 22.49 13.12 -17.37
CA ARG A 27 23.29 13.77 -16.33
C ARG A 27 23.68 12.69 -15.32
N SER A 28 24.80 12.04 -15.61
CA SER A 28 25.54 11.22 -14.67
C SER A 28 25.79 12.01 -13.39
N PRO A 29 25.32 11.56 -12.22
CA PRO A 29 25.83 12.10 -10.96
C PRO A 29 27.28 11.64 -10.81
N ALA A 30 28.18 12.60 -10.72
CA ALA A 30 29.58 12.39 -10.41
C ALA A 30 29.70 11.53 -9.14
N LEU A 31 30.31 10.36 -9.30
CA LEU A 31 30.74 9.47 -8.23
C LEU A 31 31.74 10.23 -7.35
N VAL A 32 31.28 10.71 -6.20
CA VAL A 32 32.16 11.12 -5.11
C VAL A 32 32.69 9.85 -4.46
N LEU A 33 33.90 9.43 -4.85
CA LEU A 33 34.67 8.42 -4.15
C LEU A 33 34.93 8.92 -2.73
N THR A 34 34.18 8.38 -1.76
CA THR A 34 34.50 8.53 -0.35
C THR A 34 35.33 7.33 0.06
N THR A 35 36.56 7.59 0.46
CA THR A 35 37.53 6.63 1.02
C THR A 35 36.93 5.95 2.25
N ILE A 36 36.65 4.65 2.14
CA ILE A 36 36.29 3.81 3.30
C ILE A 36 37.60 3.34 3.94
N THR A 37 37.93 3.93 5.08
CA THR A 37 39.04 3.50 5.93
C THR A 37 38.67 2.19 6.60
N VAL A 38 39.34 1.11 6.21
CA VAL A 38 39.20 -0.22 6.83
C VAL A 38 39.92 -0.21 8.18
N SER A 39 39.15 -0.25 9.27
CA SER A 39 39.69 -0.47 10.61
C SER A 39 39.64 -1.97 10.94
N LEU A 40 40.81 -2.62 10.92
CA LEU A 40 41.03 -3.95 11.49
C LEU A 40 40.98 -3.83 13.03
N GLY A 41 39.93 -4.37 13.64
CA GLY A 41 39.84 -4.60 15.08
C GLY A 41 40.01 -6.09 15.38
N LEU A 42 41.05 -6.41 16.16
CA LEU A 42 41.52 -7.75 16.52
C LEU A 42 40.52 -8.55 17.38
N LEU A 43 40.56 -9.86 17.17
CA LEU A 43 39.82 -10.90 17.88
C LEU A 43 40.15 -10.93 19.38
N THR A 44 39.11 -11.00 20.22
CA THR A 44 39.14 -11.78 21.47
C THR A 44 37.78 -12.45 21.66
N GLY A 45 37.78 -13.77 21.76
CA GLY A 45 36.58 -14.58 21.98
C GLY A 45 36.21 -14.69 23.46
N CYS A 46 34.96 -15.08 23.71
CA CYS A 46 34.57 -15.75 24.94
C CYS A 46 33.51 -16.81 24.60
N SER A 47 33.92 -18.05 24.82
CA SER A 47 33.15 -19.27 24.63
C SER A 47 32.18 -19.53 25.77
N ALA A 48 31.06 -20.18 25.42
CA ALA A 48 30.36 -21.26 26.13
C ALA A 48 29.84 -21.03 27.58
N SER A 49 28.53 -21.22 27.75
CA SER A 49 27.92 -22.05 28.81
C SER A 49 26.41 -22.28 28.54
N ASP A 50 26.06 -23.44 27.98
CA ASP A 50 24.83 -24.21 28.32
C ASP A 50 25.22 -25.11 29.52
N PRO A 51 24.38 -25.56 30.48
CA PRO A 51 22.99 -25.99 30.29
C PRO A 51 21.99 -25.65 31.43
N GLY A 52 20.69 -25.75 31.15
CA GLY A 52 19.66 -25.56 32.18
C GLY A 52 18.31 -26.19 31.85
N SER A 53 18.26 -27.52 31.82
CA SER A 53 17.00 -28.29 31.83
C SER A 53 16.77 -28.84 33.25
N PRO A 54 15.57 -28.68 33.82
CA PRO A 54 15.04 -29.69 34.72
C PRO A 54 13.60 -30.12 34.37
N ALA A 55 13.48 -31.43 34.16
CA ALA A 55 12.48 -32.35 34.71
C ALA A 55 10.98 -32.21 34.36
N ALA A 56 10.49 -33.23 33.63
CA ALA A 56 9.11 -33.74 33.71
C ALA A 56 8.85 -34.45 35.06
N PRO A 57 7.58 -34.66 35.48
CA PRO A 57 6.93 -35.98 35.30
C PRO A 57 5.37 -35.89 35.15
N PRO A 58 4.57 -36.98 35.27
CA PRO A 58 4.29 -37.99 34.24
C PRO A 58 2.78 -38.12 33.84
N ALA A 59 2.56 -38.80 32.70
CA ALA A 59 1.45 -39.65 32.21
C ALA A 59 0.00 -39.42 32.74
N THR A 60 -1.06 -39.43 31.92
CA THR A 60 -1.62 -40.65 31.30
C THR A 60 -2.82 -40.34 30.38
N THR A 61 -3.13 -41.30 29.47
CA THR A 61 -4.47 -41.63 28.89
C THR A 61 -5.11 -40.66 27.88
N THR A 62 -5.65 -41.02 26.71
CA THR A 62 -6.00 -42.29 26.04
C THR A 62 -6.19 -42.02 24.55
N ALA A 63 -5.94 -43.05 23.72
CA ALA A 63 -6.20 -43.12 22.29
C ALA A 63 -7.64 -42.75 21.87
N THR A 64 -7.82 -42.32 20.61
CA THR A 64 -8.72 -43.00 19.66
C THR A 64 -8.38 -42.55 18.24
N ALA A 65 -7.98 -43.51 17.42
CA ALA A 65 -7.86 -43.39 15.97
C ALA A 65 -9.26 -43.53 15.34
N ALA A 66 -9.55 -42.71 14.32
CA ALA A 66 -10.62 -42.99 13.37
C ALA A 66 -10.34 -42.34 12.01
N THR A 67 -10.02 -43.18 11.03
CA THR A 67 -10.22 -43.01 9.58
C THR A 67 -10.69 -44.39 9.08
N PRO A 68 -11.27 -44.58 7.89
CA PRO A 68 -11.93 -43.69 6.92
C PRO A 68 -13.34 -44.20 6.49
N ALA A 69 -14.12 -43.43 5.73
CA ALA A 69 -15.05 -43.91 4.67
C ALA A 69 -15.67 -42.71 3.92
N THR A 70 -15.47 -42.49 2.62
CA THR A 70 -16.02 -43.15 1.41
C THR A 70 -17.36 -42.55 0.93
N THR A 71 -17.27 -41.83 -0.19
CA THR A 71 -18.15 -41.79 -1.38
C THR A 71 -19.66 -41.50 -1.25
N ALA A 72 -20.10 -40.40 -1.86
CA ALA A 72 -21.19 -40.40 -2.85
C ALA A 72 -21.23 -39.08 -3.69
N THR A 73 -21.15 -39.25 -5.00
CA THR A 73 -21.63 -38.37 -6.09
C THR A 73 -22.59 -39.23 -6.93
N PRO A 74 -23.40 -38.73 -7.89
CA PRO A 74 -24.10 -37.45 -8.07
C PRO A 74 -25.65 -37.67 -8.19
N THR A 75 -26.46 -36.62 -8.29
CA THR A 75 -27.78 -36.70 -8.94
C THR A 75 -28.05 -35.44 -9.75
N ALA A 76 -28.17 -35.65 -11.06
CA ALA A 76 -28.64 -34.68 -12.02
C ALA A 76 -30.18 -34.64 -11.99
N ALA A 77 -30.76 -33.45 -12.09
CA ALA A 77 -32.12 -33.27 -12.58
C ALA A 77 -32.07 -32.19 -13.66
N ALA A 78 -32.22 -32.65 -14.90
CA ALA A 78 -32.55 -31.82 -16.05
C ALA A 78 -33.98 -31.29 -15.88
N GLY A 79 -34.17 -30.01 -16.20
CA GLY A 79 -35.46 -29.39 -16.37
C GLY A 79 -35.42 -28.51 -17.61
N ASP A 80 -35.63 -29.13 -18.77
CA ASP A 80 -35.97 -28.44 -20.01
C ASP A 80 -37.35 -27.77 -19.86
N GLY A 81 -37.40 -26.48 -20.14
CA GLY A 81 -38.63 -25.69 -20.18
C GLY A 81 -38.44 -24.46 -21.06
N THR A 82 -38.76 -24.58 -22.33
CA THR A 82 -38.92 -23.52 -23.34
C THR A 82 -40.07 -24.00 -24.25
N PRO A 83 -40.96 -23.19 -24.85
CA PRO A 83 -40.93 -21.73 -25.07
C PRO A 83 -42.25 -20.99 -24.71
N GLY A 84 -42.21 -19.65 -24.80
CA GLY A 84 -43.33 -18.91 -25.40
C GLY A 84 -43.85 -17.70 -24.64
N GLY A 85 -43.80 -16.54 -25.31
CA GLY A 85 -44.93 -15.61 -25.27
C GLY A 85 -44.68 -14.23 -24.68
N THR A 86 -44.57 -13.27 -25.60
CA THR A 86 -45.18 -11.94 -25.52
C THR A 86 -44.33 -10.83 -24.89
N ALA A 87 -43.85 -9.97 -25.78
CA ALA A 87 -43.49 -8.60 -25.48
C ALA A 87 -44.69 -7.85 -24.90
N ASP A 88 -44.49 -7.14 -23.79
CA ASP A 88 -45.23 -5.91 -23.53
C ASP A 88 -44.27 -4.84 -23.01
N ALA A 89 -44.37 -3.68 -23.66
CA ALA A 89 -43.62 -2.49 -23.35
C ALA A 89 -44.35 -1.71 -22.26
N GLY A 90 -43.69 -1.43 -21.15
CA GLY A 90 -44.30 -0.70 -20.05
C GLY A 90 -43.29 -0.09 -19.09
N THR A 91 -42.56 0.91 -19.57
CA THR A 91 -41.91 2.00 -18.81
C THR A 91 -42.64 2.28 -17.49
N THR A 92 -42.01 2.12 -16.33
CA THR A 92 -41.31 3.21 -15.64
C THR A 92 -40.30 2.61 -14.64
N ARG A 93 -39.09 2.33 -15.10
CA ARG A 93 -37.94 2.17 -14.22
C ARG A 93 -37.49 3.58 -13.86
N GLY A 94 -37.92 4.08 -12.71
CA GLY A 94 -37.25 5.23 -12.08
C GLY A 94 -35.75 4.95 -12.02
N PRO A 95 -34.88 5.98 -11.98
CA PRO A 95 -33.44 5.78 -12.00
C PRO A 95 -33.07 4.91 -10.80
N GLY A 96 -32.91 3.61 -11.08
CA GLY A 96 -32.23 2.70 -10.20
C GLY A 96 -30.84 3.27 -10.14
N VAL A 97 -30.55 3.92 -9.02
CA VAL A 97 -29.19 4.06 -8.55
C VAL A 97 -28.74 2.61 -8.38
N THR A 98 -28.21 2.01 -9.45
CA THR A 98 -27.13 1.07 -9.31
C THR A 98 -26.12 1.89 -8.52
N GLU A 99 -26.12 1.75 -7.20
CA GLU A 99 -24.96 2.10 -6.41
C GLU A 99 -23.85 1.33 -7.10
N SER A 100 -23.09 2.03 -7.94
CA SER A 100 -21.78 1.57 -8.37
C SER A 100 -21.13 1.19 -7.07
N ALA A 101 -21.03 -0.12 -6.81
CA ALA A 101 -20.37 -0.67 -5.64
C ALA A 101 -19.06 0.08 -5.58
N ALA A 102 -18.93 0.98 -4.59
CA ALA A 102 -17.90 2.00 -4.62
C ALA A 102 -16.56 1.27 -4.62
N THR A 103 -15.98 1.14 -5.81
CA THR A 103 -14.70 0.48 -6.00
C THR A 103 -13.71 1.37 -5.29
N VAL A 104 -13.07 0.81 -4.27
CA VAL A 104 -12.00 1.52 -3.57
C VAL A 104 -10.94 1.84 -4.59
N ASP A 105 -10.47 3.08 -4.65
CA ASP A 105 -9.24 3.38 -5.37
C ASP A 105 -8.08 2.55 -4.80
N ARG A 106 -7.09 2.26 -5.64
CA ARG A 106 -5.83 1.65 -5.19
C ARG A 106 -5.22 2.50 -4.07
N VAL A 107 -4.79 1.82 -3.00
CA VAL A 107 -4.17 2.45 -1.83
C VAL A 107 -2.70 2.08 -1.78
N THR A 108 -1.83 3.06 -1.57
CA THR A 108 -0.39 2.84 -1.36
C THR A 108 0.03 3.54 -0.07
N LEU A 109 0.69 2.81 0.83
CA LEU A 109 1.32 3.35 2.03
C LEU A 109 2.82 3.13 1.95
N THR A 110 3.60 4.21 2.02
CA THR A 110 5.04 4.14 2.24
C THR A 110 5.34 4.58 3.66
N ARG A 111 6.10 3.78 4.41
CA ARG A 111 6.63 4.10 5.73
C ARG A 111 8.13 4.13 5.65
N SER A 112 8.76 5.21 6.11
CA SER A 112 10.21 5.36 6.12
C SER A 112 10.71 5.93 7.44
N GLY A 113 11.90 5.55 7.88
CA GLY A 113 12.53 6.12 9.07
C GLY A 113 12.95 5.07 10.12
N GLY A 114 13.10 5.52 11.36
CA GLY A 114 13.73 4.79 12.45
C GLY A 114 15.26 4.72 12.31
N PHE A 115 15.94 4.29 13.39
CA PHE A 115 17.41 4.29 13.51
C PHE A 115 18.17 3.60 12.37
N ALA A 116 17.60 2.55 11.76
CA ALA A 116 18.22 1.81 10.66
C ALA A 116 17.87 2.34 9.26
N GLY A 117 16.99 3.36 9.16
CA GLY A 117 16.50 3.90 7.89
C GLY A 117 15.63 2.90 7.13
N ASN A 118 14.60 2.34 7.77
CA ASN A 118 13.71 1.39 7.12
C ASN A 118 12.89 2.09 6.03
N ARG A 119 12.47 1.33 5.01
CA ARG A 119 11.50 1.78 4.00
C ARG A 119 10.63 0.61 3.59
N ASP A 120 9.37 0.65 3.98
CA ASP A 120 8.38 -0.37 3.67
C ASP A 120 7.27 0.25 2.82
N THR A 121 6.83 -0.47 1.79
CA THR A 121 5.73 -0.04 0.92
C THR A 121 4.65 -1.11 0.94
N VAL A 122 3.42 -0.74 1.26
CA VAL A 122 2.22 -1.57 1.15
C VAL A 122 1.38 -1.02 0.01
N THR A 123 1.02 -1.87 -0.94
CA THR A 123 0.03 -1.59 -1.99
C THR A 123 -1.18 -2.46 -1.75
N VAL A 124 -2.38 -1.89 -1.82
CA VAL A 124 -3.67 -2.59 -1.79
C VAL A 124 -4.47 -2.24 -3.03
N GLU A 125 -4.83 -3.25 -3.80
CA GLU A 125 -5.71 -3.13 -4.96
C GLU A 125 -7.18 -2.98 -4.54
N PRO A 126 -8.05 -2.44 -5.42
CA PRO A 126 -9.49 -2.28 -5.16
C PRO A 126 -10.22 -3.54 -4.67
N ASP A 127 -9.70 -4.73 -5.02
CA ASP A 127 -10.25 -6.03 -4.68
C ASP A 127 -9.67 -6.64 -3.38
N GLY A 128 -8.87 -5.85 -2.65
CA GLY A 128 -8.26 -6.25 -1.39
C GLY A 128 -7.03 -7.13 -1.52
N ARG A 129 -6.52 -7.43 -2.72
CA ARG A 129 -5.17 -7.99 -2.87
C ARG A 129 -4.15 -6.97 -2.38
N TRP A 130 -3.17 -7.42 -1.64
CA TRP A 130 -2.09 -6.57 -1.17
C TRP A 130 -0.72 -7.16 -1.47
N THR A 131 0.23 -6.25 -1.64
CA THR A 131 1.67 -6.53 -1.79
C THR A 131 2.43 -5.62 -0.85
N THR A 132 3.35 -6.19 -0.09
CA THR A 132 4.29 -5.46 0.76
C THR A 132 5.70 -5.64 0.22
N THR A 133 6.47 -4.57 0.15
CA THR A 133 7.88 -4.58 -0.24
C THR A 133 8.68 -3.88 0.84
N ASP A 134 9.66 -4.57 1.42
CA ASP A 134 10.56 -3.96 2.40
C ASP A 134 11.80 -3.33 1.75
N ARG A 135 12.67 -2.77 2.60
CA ARG A 135 13.91 -2.10 2.16
C ARG A 135 14.83 -3.02 1.37
N ALA A 136 14.89 -4.31 1.71
CA ALA A 136 15.74 -5.27 1.02
C ALA A 136 15.16 -5.69 -0.34
N GLY A 137 13.96 -5.21 -0.68
CA GLY A 137 13.22 -5.61 -1.85
C GLY A 137 12.46 -6.93 -1.67
N THR A 138 12.44 -7.49 -0.45
CA THR A 138 11.66 -8.70 -0.19
C THR A 138 10.19 -8.38 -0.32
N THR A 139 9.47 -9.23 -1.05
CA THR A 139 8.05 -9.05 -1.31
C THR A 139 7.21 -10.09 -0.59
N ARG A 140 6.06 -9.65 -0.08
CA ARG A 140 5.02 -10.49 0.53
C ARG A 140 3.69 -10.10 -0.09
N THR A 141 2.78 -11.06 -0.19
CA THR A 141 1.45 -10.82 -0.78
C THR A 141 0.37 -11.52 0.04
N GLY A 142 -0.86 -11.05 -0.12
CA GLY A 142 -2.02 -11.67 0.48
C GLY A 142 -3.31 -10.98 0.06
N ARG A 143 -4.36 -11.22 0.84
CA ARG A 143 -5.67 -10.57 0.68
C ARG A 143 -6.17 -10.07 2.02
N LEU A 144 -6.86 -8.93 1.98
CA LEU A 144 -7.65 -8.44 3.10
C LEU A 144 -8.90 -9.32 3.27
N THR A 145 -9.33 -9.51 4.52
CA THR A 145 -10.65 -10.09 4.79
C THR A 145 -11.75 -9.12 4.35
N PRO A 146 -12.99 -9.57 4.10
CA PRO A 146 -14.09 -8.69 3.72
C PRO A 146 -14.30 -7.53 4.71
N ALA A 147 -14.24 -7.81 6.01
CA ALA A 147 -14.36 -6.80 7.06
C ALA A 147 -13.23 -5.76 7.04
N GLN A 148 -11.99 -6.19 6.77
CA GLN A 148 -10.86 -5.28 6.61
C GLN A 148 -11.00 -4.42 5.36
N LEU A 149 -11.50 -5.00 4.26
CA LEU A 149 -11.76 -4.26 3.02
C LEU A 149 -12.85 -3.20 3.24
N ASP A 150 -13.93 -3.51 3.95
CA ASP A 150 -15.00 -2.56 4.29
C ASP A 150 -14.51 -1.41 5.18
N GLN A 151 -13.67 -1.73 6.18
CA GLN A 151 -13.01 -0.72 7.00
C GLN A 151 -12.10 0.18 6.15
N LEU A 152 -11.36 -0.40 5.21
CA LEU A 152 -10.53 0.35 4.27
C LEU A 152 -11.38 1.30 3.41
N ARG A 153 -12.52 0.85 2.86
CA ARG A 153 -13.44 1.72 2.07
C ARG A 153 -13.94 2.91 2.88
N THR A 154 -14.23 2.67 4.16
CA THR A 154 -14.74 3.71 5.07
C THR A 154 -13.69 4.78 5.36
N LEU A 155 -12.41 4.40 5.43
CA LEU A 155 -11.32 5.29 5.81
C LEU A 155 -10.69 6.06 4.63
N THR A 156 -10.69 5.52 3.42
CA THR A 156 -9.97 6.11 2.26
C THR A 156 -10.46 7.51 1.88
N GLY A 157 -11.77 7.74 1.94
CA GLY A 157 -12.39 9.04 1.74
C GLY A 157 -11.88 10.11 2.70
N PRO A 158 -12.09 9.96 4.03
CA PRO A 158 -11.63 10.94 5.03
C PRO A 158 -10.12 11.04 5.18
N ALA A 159 -9.36 9.96 4.93
CA ALA A 159 -7.90 9.94 5.11
C ALA A 159 -7.14 10.93 4.22
N THR A 160 -7.71 11.32 3.08
CA THR A 160 -7.05 12.18 2.09
C THR A 160 -7.76 13.53 1.88
N ARG A 161 -8.67 13.93 2.78
CA ARG A 161 -9.45 15.18 2.65
C ARG A 161 -8.62 16.45 2.83
N SER A 162 -7.50 16.37 3.55
CA SER A 162 -6.55 17.47 3.67
C SER A 162 -5.14 16.94 3.54
N ARG A 163 -4.24 17.79 3.03
CA ARG A 163 -2.81 17.51 3.08
C ARG A 163 -2.34 17.65 4.53
N GLY A 164 -1.39 16.80 4.90
CA GLY A 164 -0.59 17.02 6.09
C GLY A 164 0.40 18.15 5.84
N GLY A 165 1.03 18.63 6.91
CA GLY A 165 2.12 19.58 6.82
C GLY A 165 3.46 18.88 6.58
N PRO A 166 4.51 19.63 6.20
CA PRO A 166 5.85 19.07 6.10
C PRO A 166 6.29 18.47 7.45
N PRO A 167 7.11 17.40 7.43
CA PRO A 167 7.62 16.77 8.64
C PRO A 167 8.42 17.79 9.46
N ASP A 168 8.22 17.82 10.78
CA ASP A 168 9.03 18.66 11.65
C ASP A 168 10.34 17.96 12.00
N GLY A 169 11.46 18.67 11.83
CA GLY A 169 12.78 18.12 12.16
C GLY A 169 13.08 18.05 13.66
N ARG A 170 12.11 18.36 14.53
CA ARG A 170 12.30 18.40 15.98
C ARG A 170 12.17 17.03 16.63
N CYS A 171 11.45 16.11 15.99
CA CYS A 171 11.36 14.74 16.45
C CYS A 171 12.45 13.88 15.80
N ALA A 172 13.51 13.62 16.56
CA ALA A 172 14.50 12.62 16.19
C ALA A 172 13.86 11.22 16.10
N ASP A 173 14.36 10.41 15.16
CA ASP A 173 14.04 8.98 15.02
C ASP A 173 12.56 8.63 14.82
N THR A 174 11.79 9.54 14.22
CA THR A 174 10.39 9.28 13.86
C THR A 174 10.26 8.52 12.54
N TYR A 175 9.09 7.88 12.39
CA TYR A 175 8.64 7.39 11.10
C TYR A 175 7.90 8.49 10.35
N ALA A 176 8.24 8.63 9.07
CA ALA A 176 7.49 9.38 8.09
C ALA A 176 6.61 8.44 7.27
N TYR A 177 5.41 8.89 6.95
CA TYR A 177 4.40 8.15 6.21
C TYR A 177 3.96 8.98 5.01
N GLN A 178 3.76 8.28 3.90
CA GLN A 178 3.10 8.80 2.73
C GLN A 178 1.97 7.83 2.36
N LEU A 179 0.74 8.31 2.42
CA LEU A 179 -0.45 7.56 2.07
C LEU A 179 -1.06 8.16 0.80
N THR A 180 -1.29 7.31 -0.19
CA THR A 180 -1.92 7.66 -1.45
C THR A 180 -3.16 6.81 -1.66
N VAL A 181 -4.27 7.46 -2.03
CA VAL A 181 -5.55 6.84 -2.39
C VAL A 181 -5.92 7.37 -3.78
N GLY A 182 -5.78 6.53 -4.81
CA GLY A 182 -5.94 6.95 -6.19
C GLY A 182 -4.97 8.09 -6.54
N THR A 183 -5.50 9.28 -6.80
CA THR A 183 -4.73 10.50 -7.12
C THR A 183 -4.48 11.42 -5.93
N ARG A 184 -5.04 11.12 -4.75
CA ARG A 184 -4.92 11.96 -3.56
C ARG A 184 -3.84 11.42 -2.62
N SER A 185 -3.02 12.29 -2.07
CA SER A 185 -1.97 11.91 -1.12
C SER A 185 -1.94 12.79 0.13
N VAL A 186 -1.51 12.18 1.22
CA VAL A 186 -1.24 12.83 2.51
C VAL A 186 0.09 12.30 3.04
N GLU A 187 0.88 13.20 3.62
CA GLU A 187 2.18 12.91 4.21
C GLU A 187 2.18 13.40 5.65
N TRP A 188 2.78 12.63 6.56
CA TRP A 188 2.95 13.02 7.97
C TRP A 188 4.10 12.27 8.62
N SER A 189 4.52 12.71 9.81
CA SER A 189 5.43 11.98 10.69
C SER A 189 4.73 11.60 11.99
N ASP A 190 5.18 10.53 12.65
CA ASP A 190 4.76 10.17 14.01
C ASP A 190 5.40 11.10 15.05
N CYS A 191 5.27 12.41 14.85
CA CYS A 191 5.74 13.42 15.77
C CYS A 191 4.55 14.13 16.43
N PRO A 192 4.40 14.05 17.76
CA PRO A 192 3.27 14.67 18.47
C PRO A 192 3.31 16.21 18.43
N SER A 193 4.48 16.82 18.23
CA SER A 193 4.63 18.28 18.06
C SER A 193 4.50 18.76 16.61
N GLY A 194 4.45 17.84 15.65
CA GLY A 194 4.38 18.15 14.23
C GLY A 194 2.95 18.38 13.72
N PRO A 195 2.80 18.83 12.47
CA PRO A 195 1.50 18.91 11.80
C PRO A 195 0.79 17.55 11.81
N GLN A 196 -0.45 17.53 12.27
CA GLN A 196 -1.22 16.29 12.35
C GLN A 196 -2.01 16.03 11.05
N PRO A 197 -2.03 14.78 10.55
CA PRO A 197 -2.86 14.41 9.41
C PRO A 197 -4.35 14.34 9.79
N PRO A 198 -5.28 14.16 8.82
CA PRO A 198 -6.64 13.75 9.12
C PRO A 198 -6.65 12.50 10.00
N ALA A 199 -7.53 12.44 11.01
CA ALA A 199 -7.58 11.32 11.95
C ALA A 199 -7.74 9.93 11.29
N ALA A 200 -8.37 9.87 10.11
CA ALA A 200 -8.53 8.64 9.35
C ALA A 200 -7.24 8.14 8.68
N ALA A 201 -6.26 9.00 8.42
CA ALA A 201 -4.99 8.62 7.80
C ALA A 201 -4.14 7.68 8.67
N PRO A 202 -3.83 8.00 9.94
CA PRO A 202 -3.11 7.07 10.82
C PRO A 202 -3.93 5.82 11.14
N GLN A 203 -5.28 5.91 11.19
CA GLN A 203 -6.14 4.73 11.34
C GLN A 203 -6.03 3.79 10.14
N LEU A 204 -6.02 4.32 8.91
CA LEU A 204 -5.84 3.53 7.70
C LEU A 204 -4.43 2.93 7.64
N ALA A 205 -3.39 3.70 7.99
CA ALA A 205 -2.03 3.19 8.06
C ALA A 205 -1.90 2.04 9.08
N ALA A 206 -2.48 2.19 10.26
CA ALA A 206 -2.48 1.15 11.29
C ALA A 206 -3.19 -0.13 10.83
N LEU A 207 -4.34 0.00 10.14
CA LEU A 207 -5.03 -1.14 9.53
C LEU A 207 -4.12 -1.88 8.54
N LEU A 208 -3.50 -1.15 7.61
CA LEU A 208 -2.63 -1.74 6.60
C LEU A 208 -1.42 -2.43 7.24
N LEU A 209 -0.71 -1.76 8.13
CA LEU A 209 0.47 -2.33 8.76
C LEU A 209 0.14 -3.57 9.61
N LYS A 210 -0.94 -3.53 10.40
CA LYS A 210 -1.36 -4.68 11.22
C LYS A 210 -1.69 -5.90 10.36
N THR A 211 -2.36 -5.70 9.23
CA THR A 211 -2.83 -6.79 8.37
C THR A 211 -1.75 -7.38 7.48
N THR A 212 -0.70 -6.62 7.14
CA THR A 212 0.33 -7.06 6.18
C THR A 212 1.68 -7.42 6.81
N THR A 213 1.87 -7.16 8.11
CA THR A 213 3.09 -7.54 8.84
C THR A 213 2.97 -8.85 9.63
N THR A 214 1.74 -9.32 9.90
CA THR A 214 1.47 -10.51 10.73
C THR A 214 1.39 -11.82 9.91
N GLY A 215 2.31 -12.02 8.95
CA GLY A 215 2.35 -13.19 8.06
C GLY A 215 3.48 -14.15 8.42
#